data_AF-A0A3D0WNR7-F1
#
_entry.id   AF-A0A3D0WNR7-F1
#
_cell.length_a   1.000
_cell.length_b   1.000
_cell.length_c   1.000
_cell.angle_alpha   90.00
_cell.angle_beta   90.00
_cell.angle_gamma   90.00
#
_symmetry.space_group_name_H-M   'P 1'
#
loop_
_entity.id
_entity.type
_entity.pdbx_description
1 polymer ?
#
loop_
_entity_poly.entity_id
_entity_poly.type
_entity_poly.pdbx_seq_one_letter_code
_entity_poly.pdbx_strand_id
1 'polypeptide(L)'
;TENLSKPTVELLKLFVASGGKLICFSLPNRVDGEENDELTNLLNQNTVQHVTDLNPEIINSLLSGQGCKITHVGGDLYHYRKSYSDGEMLFIVNSSLNEVSTGKVSLKGASLIELDALEGNMYTYPSEKEEKGLLSFEFKLEPSGSLLLFSSKKTNQNYPLRESGQQTNQVKAETETKVSRLKDNVFIVDFCDLVINNKSESNLHVSKATDIVFKTNGFENGNPWNSSVQYKKNTVERDTFSGGGFEVTYRFKVTGNLDKDIKLVVERPNLFSVSVNGKKASAIPGEWWLDKSFGVYSVGEFLKTGENSVELSIPTMSIFAEIEPVYLLGDFTVVPEKVGWSIDAAKKELTLGSWKEQGQPFYSWDVKYSKTYSIDDTTRKHTLKLGKWNGTVCEVYVNNKKAGIIGFDPYTLDVSPWLEKGKNQIDVCVIGSLRNLLGPHYNNPSQGLAGPFNWRNINAPIPPEAYKMVDYGLFEDFELVY
;
A
#
# COMPACT_ATOMS: atom_id res chain seq x y z
N THR A 1 13.01 -32.18 -26.05
CA THR A 1 12.69 -33.49 -25.45
C THR A 1 12.20 -33.23 -24.05
N GLU A 2 11.03 -33.72 -23.69
CA GLU A 2 10.43 -33.48 -22.38
C GLU A 2 10.82 -34.60 -21.40
N ASN A 3 11.02 -34.25 -20.13
CA ASN A 3 11.54 -35.15 -19.11
C ASN A 3 10.80 -34.91 -17.78
N LEU A 4 10.52 -35.97 -17.04
CA LEU A 4 9.99 -35.90 -15.68
C LEU A 4 11.03 -36.41 -14.67
N SER A 5 10.94 -35.94 -13.43
CA SER A 5 11.72 -36.53 -12.35
C SER A 5 11.14 -37.89 -11.94
N LYS A 6 11.99 -38.84 -11.56
CA LYS A 6 11.51 -40.15 -11.08
C LYS A 6 10.47 -40.06 -9.95
N PRO A 7 10.65 -39.23 -8.89
CA PRO A 7 9.62 -39.07 -7.86
C PRO A 7 8.27 -38.60 -8.40
N THR A 8 8.26 -37.72 -9.42
CA THR A 8 7.03 -37.28 -10.06
C THR A 8 6.30 -38.44 -10.73
N VAL A 9 7.01 -39.29 -11.47
CA VAL A 9 6.40 -40.43 -12.16
C VAL A 9 5.85 -41.47 -11.18
N GLU A 10 6.56 -41.74 -10.09
CA GLU A 10 6.07 -42.63 -9.03
C GLU A 10 4.76 -42.12 -8.41
N LEU A 11 4.67 -40.82 -8.13
CA LEU A 11 3.43 -40.20 -7.64
C LEU A 11 2.29 -40.25 -8.67
N LEU A 12 2.58 -40.02 -9.96
CA LEU A 12 1.57 -40.12 -11.02
C LEU A 12 1.03 -41.55 -11.15
N LYS A 13 1.88 -42.57 -11.07
CA LYS A 13 1.45 -43.98 -11.06
C LYS A 13 0.49 -44.25 -9.89
N LEU A 14 0.86 -43.82 -8.68
CA LEU A 14 0.01 -43.98 -7.48
C LEU A 14 -1.33 -43.24 -7.62
N PHE A 15 -1.31 -42.02 -8.16
CA PHE A 15 -2.50 -41.21 -8.37
C PHE A 15 -3.47 -41.88 -9.35
N VAL A 16 -2.99 -42.32 -10.52
CA VAL A 16 -3.81 -43.01 -11.52
C VAL A 16 -4.33 -44.35 -10.99
N ALA A 17 -3.49 -45.13 -10.31
CA ALA A 17 -3.90 -46.40 -9.69
C ALA A 17 -4.99 -46.22 -8.62
N SER A 18 -5.02 -45.05 -7.96
CA SER A 18 -6.05 -44.69 -6.96
C SER A 18 -7.34 -44.12 -7.58
N GLY A 19 -7.48 -44.16 -8.91
CA GLY A 19 -8.64 -43.61 -9.63
C GLY A 19 -8.54 -42.12 -9.95
N GLY A 20 -7.36 -41.52 -9.76
CA GLY A 20 -7.08 -40.15 -10.17
C GLY A 20 -7.17 -39.99 -11.69
N LYS A 21 -7.76 -38.89 -12.13
CA LYS A 21 -7.87 -38.54 -13.56
C LYS A 21 -6.68 -37.68 -13.96
N LEU A 22 -5.85 -38.20 -14.87
CA LEU A 22 -4.71 -37.47 -15.41
C LEU A 22 -5.10 -36.75 -16.71
N ILE A 23 -4.73 -35.49 -16.86
CA ILE A 23 -4.93 -34.70 -18.07
C ILE A 23 -3.54 -34.32 -18.60
N CYS A 24 -3.21 -34.75 -19.81
CA CYS A 24 -1.91 -34.58 -20.42
C CYS A 24 -1.96 -33.57 -21.57
N PHE A 25 -1.10 -32.55 -21.48
CA PHE A 25 -0.87 -31.54 -22.53
C PHE A 25 0.32 -31.90 -23.43
N SER A 26 1.13 -32.85 -23.01
CA SER A 26 2.27 -33.36 -23.74
C SER A 26 2.58 -34.80 -23.37
N LEU A 27 3.49 -35.43 -24.11
CA LEU A 27 3.84 -36.85 -24.00
C LEU A 27 5.34 -36.99 -23.71
N PRO A 28 5.80 -36.66 -22.48
CA PRO A 28 7.17 -36.90 -22.10
C PRO A 28 7.49 -38.40 -22.16
N ASN A 29 8.65 -38.72 -22.71
CA ASN A 29 9.13 -40.10 -22.85
C ASN A 29 10.41 -40.38 -22.05
N ARG A 30 10.83 -39.42 -21.21
CA ARG A 30 12.05 -39.52 -20.40
C ARG A 30 11.82 -39.33 -18.91
N VAL A 31 12.60 -40.07 -18.13
CA VAL A 31 12.69 -39.96 -16.66
C VAL A 31 14.15 -39.80 -16.28
N ASP A 32 14.46 -38.72 -15.56
CA ASP A 32 15.83 -38.34 -15.17
C ASP A 32 16.85 -38.34 -16.34
N GLY A 33 16.37 -38.00 -17.55
CA GLY A 33 17.17 -37.88 -18.77
C GLY A 33 17.18 -39.13 -19.66
N GLU A 34 16.71 -40.28 -19.17
CA GLU A 34 16.72 -41.56 -19.89
C GLU A 34 15.34 -41.91 -20.45
N GLU A 35 15.28 -42.60 -21.59
CA GLU A 35 14.02 -43.09 -22.16
C GLU A 35 13.36 -44.08 -21.20
N ASN A 36 12.04 -43.95 -21.03
CA ASN A 36 11.31 -44.71 -20.04
C ASN A 36 9.97 -45.21 -20.59
N ASP A 37 9.92 -46.49 -20.95
CA ASP A 37 8.71 -47.13 -21.49
C ASP A 37 7.57 -47.18 -20.46
N GLU A 38 7.87 -47.22 -19.16
CA GLU A 38 6.85 -47.23 -18.12
C GLU A 38 6.08 -45.91 -18.06
N LEU A 39 6.74 -44.77 -18.30
CA LEU A 39 6.09 -43.48 -18.44
C LEU A 39 5.20 -43.47 -19.68
N THR A 40 5.71 -43.92 -20.83
CA THR A 40 4.92 -44.03 -22.07
C THR A 40 3.67 -44.91 -21.85
N ASN A 41 3.82 -46.05 -21.18
CA ASN A 41 2.72 -46.95 -20.86
C ASN A 41 1.71 -46.34 -19.89
N LEU A 42 2.17 -45.57 -18.89
CA LEU A 42 1.29 -44.85 -17.97
C LEU A 42 0.43 -43.82 -18.73
N LEU A 43 1.05 -43.02 -19.59
CA LEU A 43 0.37 -41.96 -20.34
C LEU A 43 -0.62 -42.50 -21.39
N ASN A 44 -0.42 -43.72 -21.87
CA ASN A 44 -1.31 -44.39 -22.82
C ASN A 44 -2.50 -45.13 -22.16
N GLN A 45 -2.66 -45.07 -20.84
CA GLN A 45 -3.80 -45.69 -20.17
C GLN A 45 -5.12 -44.97 -20.52
N ASN A 46 -6.22 -45.71 -20.64
CA ASN A 46 -7.55 -45.18 -20.98
C ASN A 46 -8.10 -44.14 -19.97
N THR A 47 -7.56 -44.13 -18.75
CA THR A 47 -7.91 -43.17 -17.69
C THR A 47 -7.19 -41.83 -17.84
N VAL A 48 -6.20 -41.75 -18.74
CA VAL A 48 -5.45 -40.54 -19.07
C VAL A 48 -6.13 -39.84 -20.25
N GLN A 49 -6.43 -38.56 -20.06
CA GLN A 49 -7.05 -37.75 -21.10
C GLN A 49 -6.01 -36.84 -21.75
N HIS A 50 -5.86 -36.97 -23.07
CA HIS A 50 -4.96 -36.15 -23.86
C HIS A 50 -5.68 -34.94 -24.42
N VAL A 51 -5.08 -33.77 -24.24
CA VAL A 51 -5.60 -32.49 -24.73
C VAL A 51 -4.45 -31.72 -25.36
N THR A 52 -4.70 -31.08 -26.49
CA THR A 52 -3.66 -30.33 -27.22
C THR A 52 -3.61 -28.87 -26.82
N ASP A 53 -4.66 -28.35 -26.17
CA ASP A 53 -4.77 -26.95 -25.76
C ASP A 53 -5.77 -26.77 -24.61
N LEU A 54 -5.72 -25.62 -23.93
CA LEU A 54 -6.68 -25.16 -22.93
C LEU A 54 -7.64 -24.14 -23.54
N ASN A 55 -8.77 -24.63 -24.07
CA ASN A 55 -9.84 -23.76 -24.54
C ASN A 55 -11.13 -23.95 -23.71
N PRO A 56 -12.09 -23.02 -23.77
CA PRO A 56 -13.32 -23.10 -22.97
C PRO A 56 -14.13 -24.38 -23.21
N GLU A 57 -14.12 -24.94 -24.42
CA GLU A 57 -14.85 -26.19 -24.72
C GLU A 57 -14.23 -27.39 -24.00
N ILE A 58 -12.90 -27.50 -24.03
CA ILE A 58 -12.13 -28.54 -23.35
C ILE A 58 -12.29 -28.40 -21.84
N ILE A 59 -12.12 -27.19 -21.28
CA ILE A 59 -12.31 -26.91 -19.86
C ILE A 59 -13.72 -27.33 -19.42
N ASN A 60 -14.75 -26.95 -20.19
CA ASN A 60 -16.12 -27.35 -19.92
C ASN A 60 -16.29 -28.87 -20.01
N SER A 61 -15.79 -29.54 -21.04
CA SER A 61 -15.86 -31.01 -21.14
C SER A 61 -15.19 -31.72 -19.96
N LEU A 62 -14.06 -31.18 -19.49
CA LEU A 62 -13.28 -31.74 -18.38
C LEU A 62 -13.89 -31.48 -17.01
N LEU A 63 -14.47 -30.29 -16.80
CA LEU A 63 -14.79 -29.75 -15.47
C LEU A 63 -16.27 -29.36 -15.27
N SER A 64 -17.13 -29.41 -16.29
CA SER A 64 -18.55 -28.96 -16.23
C SER A 64 -19.43 -29.71 -15.22
N GLY A 65 -19.00 -30.86 -14.71
CA GLY A 65 -19.77 -31.66 -13.75
C GLY A 65 -19.87 -31.10 -12.33
N GLN A 66 -19.25 -29.95 -12.02
CA GLN A 66 -19.06 -29.49 -10.63
C GLN A 66 -20.21 -28.67 -10.03
N GLY A 67 -21.39 -28.62 -10.67
CA GLY A 67 -22.60 -28.03 -10.08
C GLY A 67 -22.52 -26.53 -9.81
N CYS A 68 -21.59 -25.84 -10.48
CA CYS A 68 -21.46 -24.38 -10.46
C CYS A 68 -21.16 -23.89 -11.88
N LYS A 69 -21.82 -22.81 -12.29
CA LYS A 69 -21.56 -22.11 -13.54
C LYS A 69 -21.48 -20.61 -13.23
N ILE A 70 -20.42 -19.96 -13.68
CA ILE A 70 -20.20 -18.53 -13.52
C ILE A 70 -20.06 -17.94 -14.92
N THR A 71 -20.80 -16.89 -15.21
CA THR A 71 -20.65 -16.07 -16.42
C THR A 71 -20.50 -14.62 -15.98
N HIS A 72 -19.51 -13.90 -16.53
CA HIS A 72 -19.27 -12.51 -16.16
C HIS A 72 -18.81 -11.68 -17.35
N VAL A 73 -18.89 -10.36 -17.19
CA VAL A 73 -18.36 -9.35 -18.10
C VAL A 73 -17.67 -8.26 -17.30
N GLY A 74 -16.58 -7.71 -17.84
CA GLY A 74 -15.76 -6.69 -17.20
C GLY A 74 -14.95 -7.20 -16.00
N GLY A 75 -13.87 -6.48 -15.69
CA GLY A 75 -13.01 -6.77 -14.55
C GLY A 75 -12.28 -8.12 -14.61
N ASP A 76 -11.44 -8.35 -13.61
CA ASP A 76 -10.62 -9.55 -13.49
C ASP A 76 -11.21 -10.46 -12.41
N LEU A 77 -12.15 -11.31 -12.81
CA LEU A 77 -12.90 -12.15 -11.88
C LEU A 77 -12.14 -13.43 -11.52
N TYR A 78 -11.90 -13.63 -10.23
CA TYR A 78 -11.43 -14.88 -9.67
C TYR A 78 -12.46 -15.41 -8.67
N HIS A 79 -12.46 -16.73 -8.48
CA HIS A 79 -13.33 -17.35 -7.50
C HIS A 79 -12.65 -18.51 -6.77
N TYR A 80 -13.12 -18.76 -5.55
CA TYR A 80 -12.73 -19.90 -4.73
C TYR A 80 -13.98 -20.58 -4.18
N ARG A 81 -14.01 -21.90 -4.23
CA ARG A 81 -15.14 -22.71 -3.75
C ARG A 81 -14.65 -23.72 -2.73
N LYS A 82 -15.46 -23.93 -1.68
CA LYS A 82 -15.20 -24.97 -0.68
C LYS A 82 -16.51 -25.61 -0.23
N SER A 83 -16.59 -26.93 -0.41
CA SER A 83 -17.75 -27.71 0.00
C SER A 83 -17.67 -28.11 1.48
N TYR A 84 -18.81 -28.09 2.14
CA TYR A 84 -19.02 -28.53 3.52
C TYR A 84 -20.15 -29.57 3.57
N SER A 85 -20.32 -30.20 4.73
CA SER A 85 -21.38 -31.19 4.93
C SER A 85 -22.79 -30.60 4.74
N ASP A 86 -22.97 -29.32 5.06
CA ASP A 86 -24.24 -28.59 5.12
C ASP A 86 -24.41 -27.52 4.03
N GLY A 87 -23.42 -27.32 3.18
CA GLY A 87 -23.47 -26.31 2.13
C GLY A 87 -22.18 -26.16 1.35
N GLU A 88 -22.05 -25.05 0.64
CA GLU A 88 -20.86 -24.69 -0.11
C GLU A 88 -20.56 -23.20 0.05
N MET A 89 -19.31 -22.86 0.31
CA MET A 89 -18.82 -21.49 0.31
C MET A 89 -18.34 -21.12 -1.09
N LEU A 90 -18.73 -19.94 -1.56
CA LEU A 90 -18.26 -19.32 -2.78
C LEU A 90 -17.71 -17.93 -2.44
N PHE A 91 -16.42 -17.73 -2.70
CA PHE A 91 -15.80 -16.42 -2.66
C PHE A 91 -15.54 -15.97 -4.09
N ILE A 92 -15.98 -14.78 -4.45
CA ILE A 92 -15.75 -14.16 -5.76
C ILE A 92 -15.06 -12.83 -5.52
N VAL A 93 -14.02 -12.54 -6.30
CA VAL A 93 -13.26 -11.29 -6.20
C VAL A 93 -13.03 -10.70 -7.59
N ASN A 94 -13.21 -9.39 -7.70
CA ASN A 94 -12.79 -8.60 -8.85
C ASN A 94 -11.41 -8.00 -8.52
N SER A 95 -10.35 -8.52 -9.15
CA SER A 95 -8.98 -8.02 -8.94
C SER A 95 -8.64 -6.83 -9.86
N SER A 96 -9.57 -6.39 -10.71
CA SER A 96 -9.39 -5.17 -11.48
C SER A 96 -9.50 -3.96 -10.57
N LEU A 97 -8.55 -3.03 -10.70
CA LEU A 97 -8.55 -1.76 -9.96
C LEU A 97 -9.44 -0.70 -10.59
N ASN A 98 -9.92 -0.91 -11.82
CA ASN A 98 -10.56 0.15 -12.61
C ASN A 98 -11.89 -0.26 -13.25
N GLU A 99 -12.19 -1.55 -13.34
CA GLU A 99 -13.39 -2.04 -14.01
C GLU A 99 -14.33 -2.73 -13.03
N VAL A 100 -15.63 -2.51 -13.22
CA VAL A 100 -16.68 -3.27 -12.55
C VAL A 100 -16.78 -4.65 -13.19
N SER A 101 -17.00 -5.68 -12.37
CA SER A 101 -17.36 -7.01 -12.85
C SER A 101 -18.82 -7.33 -12.52
N THR A 102 -19.61 -7.67 -13.52
CA THR A 102 -21.00 -8.12 -13.34
C THR A 102 -21.17 -9.52 -13.90
N GLY A 103 -22.08 -10.28 -13.32
CA GLY A 103 -22.30 -11.63 -13.80
C GLY A 103 -23.43 -12.37 -13.12
N LYS A 104 -23.58 -13.62 -13.55
CA LYS A 104 -24.57 -14.57 -13.07
C LYS A 104 -23.87 -15.84 -12.62
N VAL A 105 -24.32 -16.39 -11.50
CA VAL A 105 -23.86 -17.66 -10.95
C VAL A 105 -25.04 -18.60 -10.80
N SER A 106 -24.90 -19.84 -11.25
CA SER A 106 -25.77 -20.95 -10.89
C SER A 106 -25.00 -21.92 -10.00
N LEU A 107 -25.48 -22.21 -8.79
CA LEU A 107 -24.82 -23.06 -7.79
C LEU A 107 -25.82 -23.92 -7.03
N LYS A 108 -25.48 -25.17 -6.67
CA LYS A 108 -26.36 -26.04 -5.86
C LYS A 108 -26.64 -25.44 -4.48
N GLY A 109 -27.91 -25.44 -4.06
CA GLY A 109 -28.32 -24.93 -2.76
C GLY A 109 -29.83 -24.87 -2.56
N ALA A 110 -30.23 -24.54 -1.34
CA ALA A 110 -31.62 -24.30 -0.95
C ALA A 110 -31.87 -22.85 -0.49
N SER A 111 -30.84 -22.18 0.04
CA SER A 111 -30.81 -20.74 0.32
C SER A 111 -29.39 -20.19 0.17
N LEU A 112 -29.26 -18.88 -0.08
CA LEU A 112 -27.99 -18.21 -0.26
C LEU A 112 -27.81 -17.11 0.79
N ILE A 113 -26.65 -17.10 1.45
CA ILE A 113 -26.33 -16.18 2.54
C ILE A 113 -25.08 -15.41 2.14
N GLU A 114 -25.11 -14.09 2.22
CA GLU A 114 -23.93 -13.24 2.16
C GLU A 114 -23.27 -13.18 3.54
N LEU A 115 -21.96 -13.40 3.55
CA LEU A 115 -21.12 -13.24 4.71
C LEU A 115 -20.29 -11.97 4.50
N ASP A 116 -20.65 -10.89 5.19
CA ASP A 116 -19.88 -9.65 5.09
C ASP A 116 -18.50 -9.85 5.73
N ALA A 117 -17.46 -9.89 4.90
CA ALA A 117 -16.09 -10.13 5.34
C ALA A 117 -15.45 -8.93 6.07
N LEU A 118 -16.07 -7.74 6.00
CA LEU A 118 -15.59 -6.52 6.64
C LEU A 118 -16.22 -6.35 8.02
N GLU A 119 -17.54 -6.50 8.12
CA GLU A 119 -18.28 -6.25 9.36
C GLU A 119 -18.61 -7.53 10.14
N GLY A 120 -18.55 -8.70 9.50
CA GLY A 120 -18.95 -9.98 10.09
C GLY A 120 -20.46 -10.20 10.14
N ASN A 121 -21.25 -9.33 9.50
CA ASN A 121 -22.70 -9.44 9.40
C ASN A 121 -23.12 -10.51 8.39
N MET A 122 -24.34 -11.04 8.53
CA MET A 122 -24.91 -12.02 7.60
C MET A 122 -26.23 -11.52 7.03
N TYR A 123 -26.39 -11.70 5.71
CA TYR A 123 -27.58 -11.28 4.98
C TYR A 123 -28.14 -12.40 4.13
N THR A 124 -29.46 -12.41 3.92
CA THR A 124 -30.06 -13.22 2.86
C THR A 124 -29.66 -12.62 1.52
N TYR A 125 -29.07 -13.43 0.63
CA TYR A 125 -28.72 -12.99 -0.71
C TYR A 125 -29.82 -13.39 -1.71
N PRO A 126 -30.32 -12.46 -2.54
CA PRO A 126 -31.36 -12.77 -3.52
C PRO A 126 -30.94 -13.88 -4.49
N SER A 127 -31.81 -14.87 -4.67
CA SER A 127 -31.59 -15.97 -5.62
C SER A 127 -32.89 -16.57 -6.11
N GLU A 128 -32.86 -17.13 -7.32
CA GLU A 128 -33.96 -17.84 -7.97
C GLU A 128 -33.67 -19.34 -8.00
N LYS A 129 -34.71 -20.17 -7.83
CA LYS A 129 -34.56 -21.62 -7.94
C LYS A 129 -34.59 -22.04 -9.40
N GLU A 130 -33.59 -22.80 -9.83
CA GLU A 130 -33.49 -23.45 -11.14
C GLU A 130 -33.72 -24.97 -11.01
N GLU A 131 -33.78 -25.66 -12.16
CA GLU A 131 -33.88 -27.12 -12.19
C GLU A 131 -32.70 -27.79 -11.46
N LYS A 132 -32.88 -29.06 -11.07
CA LYS A 132 -31.82 -29.89 -10.46
C LYS A 132 -31.25 -29.33 -9.14
N GLY A 133 -32.01 -28.49 -8.43
CA GLY A 133 -31.64 -27.96 -7.11
C GLY A 133 -30.53 -26.90 -7.18
N LEU A 134 -30.44 -26.19 -8.31
CA LEU A 134 -29.56 -25.03 -8.47
C LEU A 134 -30.26 -23.76 -8.01
N LEU A 135 -29.47 -22.83 -7.48
CA LEU A 135 -29.82 -21.44 -7.24
C LEU A 135 -29.11 -20.58 -8.27
N SER A 136 -29.83 -19.66 -8.89
CA SER A 136 -29.30 -18.66 -9.80
C SER A 136 -29.34 -17.28 -9.13
N PHE A 137 -28.24 -16.53 -9.22
CA PHE A 137 -28.16 -15.19 -8.69
C PHE A 137 -27.21 -14.33 -9.51
N GLU A 138 -27.42 -13.02 -9.46
CA GLU A 138 -26.56 -12.04 -10.11
C GLU A 138 -25.61 -11.41 -9.09
N PHE A 139 -24.46 -10.94 -9.55
CA PHE A 139 -23.55 -10.14 -8.74
C PHE A 139 -23.07 -8.91 -9.53
N LYS A 140 -22.72 -7.87 -8.77
CA LYS A 140 -21.95 -6.71 -9.24
C LYS A 140 -20.83 -6.47 -8.23
N LEU A 141 -19.59 -6.54 -8.67
CA LEU A 141 -18.41 -6.21 -7.89
C LEU A 141 -17.80 -4.93 -8.46
N GLU A 142 -17.73 -3.90 -7.64
CA GLU A 142 -16.97 -2.68 -7.95
C GLU A 142 -15.46 -3.03 -8.11
N PRO A 143 -14.62 -2.10 -8.60
CA PRO A 143 -13.19 -2.33 -8.65
C PRO A 143 -12.62 -2.73 -7.28
N SER A 144 -11.73 -3.72 -7.26
CA SER A 144 -11.20 -4.35 -6.03
C SER A 144 -12.26 -4.98 -5.11
N GLY A 145 -13.52 -5.10 -5.54
CA GLY A 145 -14.62 -5.61 -4.74
C GLY A 145 -14.60 -7.13 -4.60
N SER A 146 -15.21 -7.63 -3.53
CA SER A 146 -15.38 -9.06 -3.31
C SER A 146 -16.73 -9.39 -2.69
N LEU A 147 -17.18 -10.63 -2.88
CA LEU A 147 -18.41 -11.16 -2.34
C LEU A 147 -18.17 -12.57 -1.80
N LEU A 148 -18.51 -12.77 -0.54
CA LEU A 148 -18.43 -14.07 0.12
C LEU A 148 -19.85 -14.59 0.38
N LEU A 149 -20.14 -15.77 -0.16
CA LEU A 149 -21.45 -16.41 -0.08
C LEU A 149 -21.35 -17.80 0.52
N PHE A 150 -22.41 -18.19 1.23
CA PHE A 150 -22.64 -19.56 1.65
C PHE A 150 -23.97 -20.07 1.08
N SER A 151 -23.88 -21.05 0.19
CA SER A 151 -25.02 -21.78 -0.36
C SER A 151 -25.39 -22.93 0.57
N SER A 152 -26.45 -22.72 1.36
CA SER A 152 -26.91 -23.63 2.39
C SER A 152 -27.83 -24.71 1.81
N LYS A 153 -27.74 -25.95 2.32
CA LYS A 153 -28.70 -27.03 2.01
C LYS A 153 -30.05 -26.87 2.71
N LYS A 154 -30.17 -25.93 3.65
CA LYS A 154 -31.41 -25.63 4.40
C LYS A 154 -32.10 -24.41 3.79
N THR A 155 -33.44 -24.38 3.81
CA THR A 155 -34.25 -23.27 3.27
C THR A 155 -34.52 -22.14 4.26
N ASN A 156 -34.48 -22.42 5.57
CA ASN A 156 -34.94 -21.49 6.61
C ASN A 156 -33.74 -20.86 7.33
N GLN A 157 -33.20 -19.80 6.77
CA GLN A 157 -32.15 -18.98 7.38
C GLN A 157 -32.75 -17.57 7.55
N ASN A 158 -33.08 -17.18 8.78
CA ASN A 158 -33.74 -15.91 9.08
C ASN A 158 -32.69 -14.77 9.17
N TYR A 159 -32.06 -14.42 8.05
CA TYR A 159 -31.19 -13.24 7.97
C TYR A 159 -31.90 -12.09 7.26
N PRO A 160 -31.64 -10.83 7.64
CA PRO A 160 -32.19 -9.67 6.95
C PRO A 160 -31.70 -9.63 5.49
N LEU A 161 -32.49 -9.02 4.60
CA LEU A 161 -31.98 -8.62 3.29
C LEU A 161 -31.01 -7.46 3.47
N ARG A 162 -29.94 -7.42 2.67
CA ARG A 162 -29.08 -6.25 2.57
C ARG A 162 -29.90 -5.10 1.99
N GLU A 163 -29.90 -3.95 2.68
CA GLU A 163 -30.60 -2.77 2.20
C GLU A 163 -29.98 -2.29 0.89
N SER A 164 -30.73 -2.42 -0.21
CA SER A 164 -30.35 -1.91 -1.51
C SER A 164 -31.18 -0.68 -1.84
N GLY A 165 -30.58 0.51 -1.77
CA GLY A 165 -31.23 1.76 -2.15
C GLY A 165 -30.18 2.82 -2.45
N GLN A 166 -30.31 3.50 -3.59
CA GLN A 166 -29.51 4.69 -3.87
C GLN A 166 -30.13 5.86 -3.13
N GLN A 167 -29.44 6.36 -2.10
CA GLN A 167 -29.75 7.67 -1.54
C GLN A 167 -29.32 8.73 -2.55
N THR A 168 -30.28 9.52 -3.02
CA THR A 168 -30.08 10.51 -4.08
C THR A 168 -30.29 11.94 -3.60
N ASN A 169 -30.94 12.15 -2.45
CA ASN A 169 -31.19 13.50 -1.95
C ASN A 169 -29.98 14.00 -1.17
N GLN A 170 -29.33 15.04 -1.68
CA GLN A 170 -28.19 15.66 -1.01
C GLN A 170 -28.65 16.53 0.17
N VAL A 171 -27.99 16.37 1.32
CA VAL A 171 -28.09 17.31 2.45
C VAL A 171 -27.16 18.49 2.16
N LYS A 172 -27.71 19.69 2.15
CA LYS A 172 -26.92 20.92 2.02
C LYS A 172 -26.10 21.16 3.30
N ALA A 173 -24.80 21.32 3.16
CA ALA A 173 -23.93 21.72 4.28
C ALA A 173 -24.21 23.18 4.71
N GLU A 174 -24.06 23.46 6.00
CA GLU A 174 -24.12 24.82 6.56
C GLU A 174 -22.83 25.61 6.32
N THR A 175 -21.69 24.92 6.18
CA THR A 175 -20.37 25.52 6.05
C THR A 175 -19.67 25.07 4.77
N GLU A 176 -18.76 25.89 4.27
CA GLU A 176 -17.75 25.45 3.32
C GLU A 176 -16.79 24.44 3.98
N THR A 177 -16.07 23.68 3.16
CA THR A 177 -15.12 22.68 3.64
C THR A 177 -13.87 23.35 4.18
N LYS A 178 -13.64 23.19 5.49
CA LYS A 178 -12.40 23.62 6.14
C LYS A 178 -11.36 22.51 6.03
N VAL A 179 -10.18 22.84 5.52
CA VAL A 179 -9.09 21.87 5.34
C VAL A 179 -7.93 22.18 6.28
N SER A 180 -7.43 21.14 6.96
CA SER A 180 -6.32 21.28 7.90
C SER A 180 -5.43 20.04 7.91
N ARG A 181 -4.12 20.26 7.90
CA ARG A 181 -3.11 19.24 8.14
C ARG A 181 -3.10 18.87 9.64
N LEU A 182 -2.99 17.58 9.97
CA LEU A 182 -3.07 17.11 11.36
C LEU A 182 -1.73 16.78 12.01
N LYS A 183 -0.64 16.68 11.25
CA LYS A 183 0.74 16.50 11.74
C LYS A 183 1.68 17.49 11.08
N ASP A 184 2.88 17.67 11.62
CA ASP A 184 3.93 18.50 11.02
C ASP A 184 4.14 18.22 9.52
N ASN A 185 4.50 19.22 8.72
CA ASN A 185 4.96 18.98 7.35
C ASN A 185 6.36 18.36 7.39
N VAL A 186 6.77 17.67 6.33
CA VAL A 186 8.14 17.16 6.18
C VAL A 186 8.85 17.84 5.03
N PHE A 187 10.14 18.10 5.25
CA PHE A 187 11.11 18.33 4.21
C PHE A 187 12.27 17.32 4.36
N ILE A 188 12.63 16.66 3.27
CA ILE A 188 13.72 15.69 3.21
C ILE A 188 14.98 16.32 2.61
N VAL A 189 16.14 15.98 3.16
CA VAL A 189 17.45 16.31 2.57
C VAL A 189 18.23 15.02 2.36
N ASP A 190 18.36 14.60 1.11
CA ASP A 190 18.91 13.32 0.66
C ASP A 190 20.17 13.47 -0.21
N PHE A 191 20.72 14.68 -0.28
CA PHE A 191 22.05 14.99 -0.79
C PHE A 191 22.94 15.57 0.30
N CYS A 192 24.20 15.17 0.30
CA CYS A 192 25.19 15.59 1.28
C CYS A 192 26.58 15.78 0.65
N ASP A 193 27.41 16.55 1.34
CA ASP A 193 28.85 16.56 1.14
C ASP A 193 29.48 15.54 2.10
N LEU A 194 30.39 14.69 1.63
CA LEU A 194 31.08 13.66 2.40
C LEU A 194 32.56 14.04 2.58
N VAL A 195 33.06 13.91 3.81
CA VAL A 195 34.49 13.95 4.13
C VAL A 195 34.92 12.62 4.74
N ILE A 196 35.85 11.93 4.10
CA ILE A 196 36.44 10.67 4.58
C ILE A 196 37.90 10.56 4.13
N ASN A 197 38.81 10.12 5.00
CA ASN A 197 40.25 10.02 4.73
C ASN A 197 40.86 11.32 4.14
N ASN A 198 40.46 12.49 4.68
CA ASN A 198 40.86 13.82 4.20
C ASN A 198 40.49 14.13 2.74
N LYS A 199 39.59 13.36 2.13
CA LYS A 199 39.00 13.65 0.82
C LYS A 199 37.60 14.17 1.01
N SER A 200 37.24 15.18 0.23
CA SER A 200 35.90 15.76 0.20
C SER A 200 35.25 15.46 -1.14
N GLU A 201 34.01 14.96 -1.10
CA GLU A 201 33.16 14.80 -2.27
C GLU A 201 31.82 15.51 -2.00
N SER A 202 31.42 16.39 -2.91
CA SER A 202 30.23 17.23 -2.72
C SER A 202 29.03 16.74 -3.49
N ASN A 203 27.84 17.09 -3.00
CA ASN A 203 26.56 16.87 -3.67
C ASN A 203 26.33 15.40 -4.06
N LEU A 204 26.59 14.49 -3.13
CA LEU A 204 26.34 13.06 -3.26
C LEU A 204 24.95 12.72 -2.73
N HIS A 205 24.17 11.97 -3.51
CA HIS A 205 23.00 11.30 -2.93
C HIS A 205 23.44 10.35 -1.82
N VAL A 206 22.68 10.26 -0.73
CA VAL A 206 23.02 9.48 0.47
C VAL A 206 23.41 8.03 0.18
N SER A 207 22.78 7.38 -0.80
CA SER A 207 23.14 6.00 -1.19
C SER A 207 24.55 5.89 -1.79
N LYS A 208 25.00 6.90 -2.53
CA LYS A 208 26.36 6.97 -3.08
C LYS A 208 27.37 7.32 -2.00
N ALA A 209 27.03 8.24 -1.11
CA ALA A 209 27.89 8.59 0.03
C ALA A 209 28.12 7.35 0.93
N THR A 210 27.05 6.61 1.26
CA THR A 210 27.12 5.34 1.99
C THR A 210 28.00 4.33 1.26
N ASP A 211 27.80 4.12 -0.04
CA ASP A 211 28.61 3.20 -0.84
C ASP A 211 30.12 3.53 -0.79
N ILE A 212 30.49 4.83 -0.86
CA ILE A 212 31.87 5.30 -0.74
C ILE A 212 32.44 4.99 0.66
N VAL A 213 31.69 5.27 1.72
CA VAL A 213 32.12 5.00 3.11
C VAL A 213 32.39 3.51 3.32
N PHE A 214 31.48 2.63 2.89
CA PHE A 214 31.64 1.18 3.05
C PHE A 214 32.82 0.63 2.21
N LYS A 215 32.98 1.07 0.95
CA LYS A 215 34.13 0.67 0.11
C LYS A 215 35.46 1.10 0.70
N THR A 216 35.53 2.34 1.18
CA THR A 216 36.73 2.89 1.83
C THR A 216 37.11 2.10 3.08
N ASN A 217 36.13 1.52 3.77
CA ASN A 217 36.31 0.69 4.96
C ASN A 217 36.35 -0.83 4.66
N GLY A 218 36.66 -1.24 3.44
CA GLY A 218 36.97 -2.63 3.10
C GLY A 218 35.76 -3.51 2.73
N PHE A 219 34.62 -2.93 2.38
CA PHE A 219 33.52 -3.65 1.74
C PHE A 219 33.58 -3.45 0.22
N GLU A 220 34.21 -4.38 -0.50
CA GLU A 220 34.45 -4.29 -1.94
C GLU A 220 33.17 -4.01 -2.76
N ASN A 221 32.06 -4.61 -2.35
CA ASN A 221 30.75 -4.47 -3.01
C ASN A 221 29.90 -3.31 -2.46
N GLY A 222 30.47 -2.43 -1.62
CA GLY A 222 29.74 -1.33 -1.01
C GLY A 222 28.94 -1.73 0.22
N ASN A 223 27.82 -1.05 0.43
CA ASN A 223 26.96 -1.26 1.60
C ASN A 223 26.47 -2.73 1.66
N PRO A 224 26.85 -3.51 2.69
CA PRO A 224 26.51 -4.93 2.77
C PRO A 224 25.01 -5.18 2.95
N TRP A 225 24.26 -4.22 3.51
CA TRP A 225 22.81 -4.35 3.77
C TRP A 225 21.97 -4.40 2.49
N ASN A 226 22.53 -3.94 1.38
CA ASN A 226 21.87 -3.95 0.08
C ASN A 226 22.64 -4.71 -1.02
N SER A 227 23.90 -5.07 -0.79
CA SER A 227 24.76 -5.77 -1.76
C SER A 227 24.98 -7.25 -1.44
N SER A 228 24.59 -7.71 -0.24
CA SER A 228 24.86 -9.07 0.20
C SER A 228 23.73 -9.64 1.05
N VAL A 229 23.62 -10.98 1.09
CA VAL A 229 22.70 -11.67 2.00
C VAL A 229 23.39 -11.86 3.34
N GLN A 230 22.73 -11.44 4.42
CA GLN A 230 23.16 -11.77 5.78
C GLN A 230 23.08 -13.29 5.98
N TYR A 231 24.23 -13.97 6.01
CA TYR A 231 24.32 -15.35 6.45
C TYR A 231 24.88 -15.42 7.88
N LYS A 232 24.09 -15.97 8.81
CA LYS A 232 24.39 -16.02 10.24
C LYS A 232 24.77 -14.64 10.80
N LYS A 233 26.02 -14.44 11.19
CA LYS A 233 26.55 -13.20 11.77
C LYS A 233 27.68 -12.58 10.96
N ASN A 234 27.93 -13.06 9.75
CA ASN A 234 29.13 -12.71 8.98
C ASN A 234 29.29 -11.20 8.73
N THR A 235 28.22 -10.46 8.44
CA THR A 235 28.31 -8.99 8.31
C THR A 235 28.43 -8.31 9.67
N VAL A 236 27.62 -8.72 10.65
CA VAL A 236 27.59 -8.08 11.96
C VAL A 236 28.88 -8.23 12.77
N GLU A 237 29.56 -9.36 12.63
CA GLU A 237 30.86 -9.63 13.28
C GLU A 237 32.02 -8.91 12.59
N ARG A 238 31.81 -8.24 11.45
CA ARG A 238 32.82 -7.35 10.83
C ARG A 238 32.86 -5.97 11.48
N ASP A 239 31.97 -5.67 12.43
CA ASP A 239 31.95 -4.40 13.14
C ASP A 239 33.08 -4.30 14.18
N THR A 240 34.32 -4.35 13.70
CA THR A 240 35.55 -4.36 14.51
C THR A 240 36.44 -3.16 14.21
N PHE A 241 35.85 -2.06 13.75
CA PHE A 241 36.58 -0.87 13.33
C PHE A 241 37.21 -0.14 14.53
N SER A 242 38.41 0.38 14.33
CA SER A 242 39.11 1.26 15.29
C SER A 242 39.39 2.66 14.70
N GLY A 243 38.79 2.96 13.55
CA GLY A 243 38.97 4.19 12.78
C GLY A 243 37.99 4.20 11.60
N GLY A 244 38.32 4.93 10.52
CA GLY A 244 37.49 4.93 9.32
C GLY A 244 36.21 5.77 9.41
N GLY A 245 36.12 6.60 10.45
CA GLY A 245 35.05 7.58 10.62
C GLY A 245 34.96 8.58 9.47
N PHE A 246 33.86 9.31 9.45
CA PHE A 246 33.53 10.24 8.38
C PHE A 246 32.67 11.40 8.91
N GLU A 247 32.57 12.44 8.10
CA GLU A 247 31.69 13.58 8.32
C GLU A 247 30.80 13.77 7.11
N VAL A 248 29.54 14.12 7.34
CA VAL A 248 28.58 14.48 6.29
C VAL A 248 27.95 15.83 6.59
N THR A 249 27.80 16.65 5.55
CA THR A 249 27.11 17.94 5.62
C THR A 249 25.93 17.95 4.67
N TYR A 250 24.72 18.06 5.23
CA TYR A 250 23.48 18.26 4.48
C TYR A 250 23.22 19.76 4.37
N ARG A 251 22.80 20.22 3.19
CA ARG A 251 22.53 21.65 2.94
C ARG A 251 21.10 21.84 2.45
N PHE A 252 20.44 22.87 2.95
CA PHE A 252 19.10 23.24 2.51
C PHE A 252 18.85 24.73 2.67
N LYS A 253 17.88 25.22 1.91
CA LYS A 253 17.54 26.64 1.84
C LYS A 253 16.21 26.91 2.54
N VAL A 254 16.20 27.98 3.35
CA VAL A 254 15.00 28.55 3.96
C VAL A 254 14.75 29.92 3.34
N THR A 255 13.61 30.12 2.69
CA THR A 255 13.26 31.41 2.05
C THR A 255 12.45 32.33 2.95
N GLY A 256 11.65 31.75 3.84
CA GLY A 256 10.75 32.45 4.74
C GLY A 256 11.29 32.67 6.14
N ASN A 257 10.42 33.24 6.98
CA ASN A 257 10.64 33.32 8.42
C ASN A 257 9.86 32.17 9.08
N LEU A 258 10.59 31.15 9.55
CA LEU A 258 9.98 29.94 10.12
C LEU A 258 9.59 30.15 11.58
N ASP A 259 8.62 29.36 12.04
CA ASP A 259 8.40 29.15 13.46
C ASP A 259 9.67 28.55 14.11
N LYS A 260 9.76 28.63 15.44
CA LYS A 260 10.85 28.05 16.23
C LYS A 260 10.59 26.59 16.59
N ASP A 261 9.35 26.09 16.49
CA ASP A 261 9.03 24.67 16.63
C ASP A 261 9.34 23.89 15.34
N ILE A 262 10.60 23.93 14.91
CA ILE A 262 11.12 23.08 13.84
C ILE A 262 12.01 22.01 14.46
N LYS A 263 11.75 20.77 14.07
CA LYS A 263 12.47 19.58 14.52
C LYS A 263 13.32 19.03 13.38
N LEU A 264 14.47 18.47 13.72
CA LEU A 264 15.32 17.67 12.84
C LEU A 264 15.20 16.21 13.25
N VAL A 265 15.19 15.30 12.28
CA VAL A 265 15.25 13.87 12.50
C VAL A 265 16.49 13.29 11.83
N VAL A 266 17.25 12.52 12.61
CA VAL A 266 18.45 11.80 12.18
C VAL A 266 18.32 10.34 12.59
N GLU A 267 18.56 9.42 11.66
CA GLU A 267 18.58 8.00 11.97
C GLU A 267 19.84 7.59 12.75
N ARG A 268 19.67 6.68 13.71
CA ARG A 268 20.69 6.18 14.65
C ARG A 268 21.42 7.32 15.38
N PRO A 269 20.69 8.17 16.13
CA PRO A 269 21.24 9.37 16.78
C PRO A 269 22.40 9.07 17.74
N ASN A 270 22.47 7.85 18.27
CA ASN A 270 23.53 7.44 19.20
C ASN A 270 24.88 7.21 18.53
N LEU A 271 24.95 7.10 17.19
CA LEU A 271 26.19 6.92 16.45
C LEU A 271 26.87 8.25 16.08
N PHE A 272 26.09 9.32 15.94
CA PHE A 272 26.55 10.57 15.34
C PHE A 272 26.60 11.71 16.35
N SER A 273 27.65 12.52 16.27
CA SER A 273 27.61 13.90 16.78
C SER A 273 26.91 14.77 15.76
N VAL A 274 25.94 15.58 16.19
CA VAL A 274 25.12 16.41 15.30
C VAL A 274 25.32 17.89 15.61
N SER A 275 25.51 18.70 14.57
CA SER A 275 25.39 20.16 14.64
C SER A 275 24.47 20.71 13.56
N VAL A 276 23.90 21.88 13.82
CA VAL A 276 23.08 22.64 12.88
C VAL A 276 23.61 24.07 12.85
N ASN A 277 24.03 24.54 11.67
CA ASN A 277 24.67 25.84 11.50
C ASN A 277 25.82 26.07 12.49
N GLY A 278 26.63 25.03 12.74
CA GLY A 278 27.76 25.07 13.68
C GLY A 278 27.38 25.04 15.17
N LYS A 279 26.09 24.99 15.52
CA LYS A 279 25.64 24.80 16.91
C LYS A 279 25.40 23.32 17.17
N LYS A 280 25.98 22.78 18.24
CA LYS A 280 25.77 21.38 18.64
C LYS A 280 24.30 21.14 18.99
N ALA A 281 23.74 20.07 18.46
CA ALA A 281 22.40 19.58 18.78
C ALA A 281 22.50 18.23 19.50
N SER A 282 21.45 17.86 20.24
CA SER A 282 21.37 16.56 20.92
C SER A 282 19.96 16.02 20.78
N ALA A 283 19.84 14.71 20.57
CA ALA A 283 18.55 14.07 20.45
C ALA A 283 17.77 14.21 21.76
N ILE A 284 16.48 14.44 21.66
CA ILE A 284 15.59 14.53 22.81
C ILE A 284 15.41 13.10 23.36
N PRO A 285 15.79 12.85 24.63
CA PRO A 285 15.73 11.50 25.18
C PRO A 285 14.32 10.90 25.14
N GLY A 286 14.19 9.71 24.53
CA GLY A 286 12.94 8.96 24.46
C GLY A 286 11.98 9.40 23.34
N GLU A 287 12.27 10.51 22.65
CA GLU A 287 11.50 10.93 21.48
C GLU A 287 12.05 10.30 20.20
N TRP A 288 11.14 9.77 19.40
CA TRP A 288 11.42 9.16 18.11
C TRP A 288 10.28 9.44 17.15
N TRP A 289 10.52 9.28 15.85
CA TRP A 289 9.52 9.60 14.82
C TRP A 289 8.94 8.35 14.12
N LEU A 290 9.50 7.90 12.99
CA LEU A 290 8.95 6.75 12.23
C LEU A 290 9.31 5.40 12.86
N ASP A 291 10.57 5.27 13.29
CA ASP A 291 11.11 4.12 14.00
C ASP A 291 11.88 4.61 15.22
N LYS A 292 12.12 3.75 16.21
CA LYS A 292 12.91 4.07 17.41
C LYS A 292 14.36 4.45 17.09
N SER A 293 14.87 4.10 15.90
CA SER A 293 16.16 4.58 15.41
C SER A 293 16.13 6.04 14.94
N PHE A 294 14.97 6.67 14.73
CA PHE A 294 14.84 8.03 14.19
C PHE A 294 14.79 9.05 15.33
N GLY A 295 15.96 9.54 15.75
CA GLY A 295 16.08 10.50 16.84
C GLY A 295 15.60 11.89 16.45
N VAL A 296 14.86 12.54 17.35
CA VAL A 296 14.29 13.89 17.15
C VAL A 296 15.13 14.94 17.88
N TYR A 297 15.34 16.09 17.25
CA TYR A 297 16.13 17.22 17.75
C TYR A 297 15.33 18.52 17.59
N SER A 298 15.22 19.36 18.62
CA SER A 298 14.68 20.71 18.47
C SER A 298 15.75 21.64 17.89
N VAL A 299 15.51 22.20 16.69
CA VAL A 299 16.54 22.96 15.94
C VAL A 299 16.06 24.30 15.40
N GLY A 300 14.79 24.67 15.54
CA GLY A 300 14.27 25.92 14.95
C GLY A 300 14.99 27.21 15.41
N GLU A 301 15.55 27.23 16.64
CA GLU A 301 16.40 28.33 17.13
C GLU A 301 17.77 28.41 16.45
N PHE A 302 18.19 27.36 15.74
CA PHE A 302 19.45 27.30 15.02
C PHE A 302 19.29 27.67 13.55
N LEU A 303 18.06 27.60 13.02
CA LEU A 303 17.75 27.91 11.64
C LEU A 303 17.72 29.42 11.37
N LYS A 304 18.07 29.78 10.14
CA LYS A 304 18.08 31.16 9.62
C LYS A 304 17.52 31.20 8.21
N THR A 305 17.02 32.36 7.76
CA THR A 305 16.75 32.58 6.34
C THR A 305 18.05 32.48 5.53
N GLY A 306 17.97 31.88 4.34
CA GLY A 306 19.09 31.56 3.47
C GLY A 306 19.54 30.11 3.60
N GLU A 307 20.83 29.88 3.37
CA GLU A 307 21.45 28.56 3.45
C GLU A 307 21.64 28.10 4.89
N ASN A 308 21.26 26.85 5.15
CA ASN A 308 21.43 26.16 6.42
C ASN A 308 22.19 24.85 6.20
N SER A 309 22.88 24.39 7.24
CA SER A 309 23.59 23.13 7.22
C SER A 309 23.28 22.28 8.45
N VAL A 310 23.26 20.96 8.24
CA VAL A 310 23.20 19.94 9.28
C VAL A 310 24.44 19.07 9.09
N GLU A 311 25.31 19.03 10.09
CA GLU A 311 26.54 18.24 10.05
C GLU A 311 26.42 17.04 11.00
N LEU A 312 26.79 15.85 10.50
CA LEU A 312 26.89 14.64 11.30
C LEU A 312 28.32 14.12 11.21
N SER A 313 28.88 13.69 12.32
CA SER A 313 30.20 13.06 12.36
C SER A 313 30.23 11.84 13.24
N ILE A 314 31.03 10.86 12.83
CA ILE A 314 31.32 9.66 13.60
C ILE A 314 32.83 9.41 13.59
N PRO A 315 33.50 9.26 14.75
CA PRO A 315 34.96 9.13 14.80
C PRO A 315 35.46 7.74 14.37
N THR A 316 34.62 6.71 14.49
CA THR A 316 34.96 5.32 14.17
C THR A 316 33.81 4.73 13.40
N MET A 317 34.09 4.15 12.23
CA MET A 317 33.08 3.51 11.40
C MET A 317 32.32 2.46 12.21
N SER A 318 31.05 2.27 11.87
CA SER A 318 30.31 1.07 12.26
C SER A 318 29.58 0.53 11.04
N ILE A 319 29.39 -0.79 10.97
CA ILE A 319 28.50 -1.37 9.96
C ILE A 319 27.08 -0.81 10.02
N PHE A 320 26.71 -0.21 11.15
CA PHE A 320 25.41 0.38 11.41
C PHE A 320 25.36 1.86 11.01
N ALA A 321 26.48 2.48 10.65
CA ALA A 321 26.58 3.89 10.30
C ALA A 321 26.32 4.12 8.79
N GLU A 322 25.13 3.72 8.32
CA GLU A 322 24.64 4.13 7.00
C GLU A 322 24.39 5.65 7.00
N ILE A 323 24.73 6.31 5.89
CA ILE A 323 24.35 7.70 5.65
C ILE A 323 22.95 7.67 5.05
N GLU A 324 21.97 8.15 5.81
CA GLU A 324 20.56 8.20 5.45
C GLU A 324 20.09 9.65 5.25
N PRO A 325 18.94 9.91 4.60
CA PRO A 325 18.39 11.25 4.53
C PRO A 325 18.13 11.81 5.93
N VAL A 326 18.24 13.13 6.07
CA VAL A 326 17.74 13.85 7.26
C VAL A 326 16.41 14.51 6.95
N TYR A 327 15.56 14.65 7.97
CA TYR A 327 14.23 15.22 7.81
C TYR A 327 14.03 16.42 8.71
N LEU A 328 13.39 17.47 8.18
CA LEU A 328 12.86 18.55 8.98
C LEU A 328 11.35 18.38 9.13
N LEU A 329 10.86 18.56 10.35
CA LEU A 329 9.45 18.53 10.71
C LEU A 329 9.03 19.89 11.26
N GLY A 330 7.87 20.38 10.87
CA GLY A 330 7.26 21.54 11.50
C GLY A 330 6.15 22.16 10.67
N ASP A 331 5.68 23.34 11.08
CA ASP A 331 4.70 24.10 10.33
C ASP A 331 5.36 25.00 9.28
N PHE A 332 5.55 24.45 8.08
CA PHE A 332 6.14 25.15 6.94
C PHE A 332 5.57 24.68 5.60
N THR A 333 5.93 25.40 4.54
CA THR A 333 5.61 25.07 3.15
C THR A 333 6.89 24.63 2.44
N VAL A 334 6.83 23.57 1.64
CA VAL A 334 7.93 23.19 0.75
C VAL A 334 7.70 23.84 -0.62
N VAL A 335 8.72 24.55 -1.12
CA VAL A 335 8.63 25.36 -2.34
C VAL A 335 9.53 24.75 -3.42
N PRO A 336 9.03 24.57 -4.66
CA PRO A 336 9.84 24.10 -5.77
C PRO A 336 10.90 25.14 -6.15
N GLU A 337 12.14 24.70 -6.34
CA GLU A 337 13.25 25.52 -6.85
C GLU A 337 13.64 25.05 -8.27
N LYS A 338 14.62 25.69 -8.92
CA LYS A 338 15.14 25.22 -10.21
C LYS A 338 15.62 23.77 -10.15
N VAL A 339 16.17 23.38 -9.01
CA VAL A 339 16.61 22.01 -8.68
C VAL A 339 16.29 21.78 -7.21
N GLY A 340 15.67 20.64 -6.89
CA GLY A 340 15.24 20.33 -5.52
C GLY A 340 14.20 21.33 -4.99
N TRP A 341 14.20 21.50 -3.66
CA TRP A 341 13.17 22.28 -2.98
C TRP A 341 13.79 23.14 -1.87
N SER A 342 13.03 24.14 -1.44
CA SER A 342 13.34 24.97 -0.26
C SER A 342 12.17 24.97 0.72
N ILE A 343 12.40 25.52 1.92
CA ILE A 343 11.38 25.68 2.96
C ILE A 343 10.99 27.15 3.07
N ASP A 344 9.69 27.43 3.09
CA ASP A 344 9.12 28.76 3.33
C ASP A 344 8.15 28.73 4.53
N ALA A 345 7.73 29.90 4.99
CA ALA A 345 6.71 30.05 6.02
C ALA A 345 5.43 29.27 5.67
N ALA A 346 4.74 28.77 6.69
CA ALA A 346 3.49 28.03 6.50
C ALA A 346 2.43 28.86 5.76
N LYS A 347 1.78 28.23 4.78
CA LYS A 347 0.52 28.75 4.24
C LYS A 347 -0.58 28.61 5.30
N LYS A 348 -1.41 29.63 5.44
CA LYS A 348 -2.42 29.69 6.50
C LYS A 348 -3.56 28.69 6.33
N GLU A 349 -3.94 28.36 5.10
CA GLU A 349 -5.11 27.53 4.81
C GLU A 349 -4.83 26.60 3.63
N LEU A 350 -5.23 25.34 3.78
CA LEU A 350 -5.31 24.36 2.69
C LEU A 350 -6.71 24.41 2.08
N THR A 351 -6.82 23.92 0.85
CA THR A 351 -8.06 23.76 0.11
C THR A 351 -8.19 22.34 -0.43
N LEU A 352 -9.31 22.05 -1.10
CA LEU A 352 -9.43 20.89 -1.96
C LEU A 352 -8.32 20.87 -3.03
N GLY A 353 -7.98 19.67 -3.49
CA GLY A 353 -6.98 19.41 -4.51
C GLY A 353 -5.70 18.79 -3.97
N SER A 354 -4.67 18.86 -4.80
CA SER A 354 -3.35 18.27 -4.56
C SER A 354 -2.67 18.83 -3.31
N TRP A 355 -2.20 17.95 -2.42
CA TRP A 355 -1.35 18.34 -1.28
C TRP A 355 0.02 18.86 -1.74
N LYS A 356 0.62 18.22 -2.75
CA LYS A 356 1.95 18.62 -3.24
C LYS A 356 1.93 20.01 -3.87
N GLU A 357 0.91 20.35 -4.66
CA GLU A 357 0.76 21.70 -5.23
C GLU A 357 0.48 22.76 -4.15
N GLN A 358 0.01 22.32 -2.98
CA GLN A 358 -0.21 23.16 -1.80
C GLN A 358 1.00 23.21 -0.86
N GLY A 359 2.17 22.73 -1.30
CA GLY A 359 3.44 22.81 -0.56
C GLY A 359 3.61 21.74 0.52
N GLN A 360 2.91 20.61 0.36
CA GLN A 360 3.01 19.43 1.21
C GLN A 360 3.51 18.19 0.42
N PRO A 361 4.57 18.29 -0.43
CA PRO A 361 4.97 17.23 -1.35
C PRO A 361 5.42 15.95 -0.65
N PHE A 362 6.07 16.07 0.52
CA PHE A 362 6.55 14.94 1.32
C PHE A 362 5.61 14.57 2.48
N TYR A 363 4.42 15.20 2.56
CA TYR A 363 3.44 14.89 3.59
C TYR A 363 2.77 13.55 3.33
N SER A 364 2.80 12.67 4.32
CA SER A 364 2.34 11.27 4.22
C SER A 364 1.20 10.90 5.16
N TRP A 365 0.74 11.83 5.99
CA TRP A 365 -0.20 11.53 7.07
C TRP A 365 -1.61 11.99 6.70
N ASP A 366 -2.41 12.39 7.69
CA ASP A 366 -3.81 12.75 7.59
C ASP A 366 -4.05 14.24 7.31
N VAL A 367 -4.84 14.55 6.28
CA VAL A 367 -5.41 15.88 6.05
C VAL A 367 -6.92 15.79 6.28
N LYS A 368 -7.42 16.64 7.17
CA LYS A 368 -8.82 16.70 7.58
C LYS A 368 -9.60 17.71 6.76
N TYR A 369 -10.74 17.27 6.23
CA TYR A 369 -11.73 18.04 5.50
C TYR A 369 -13.03 18.06 6.32
N SER A 370 -13.44 19.22 6.81
CA SER A 370 -14.50 19.36 7.81
C SER A 370 -15.67 20.18 7.31
N LYS A 371 -16.90 19.67 7.52
CA LYS A 371 -18.15 20.38 7.23
C LYS A 371 -19.18 20.19 8.35
N THR A 372 -20.08 21.17 8.49
CA THR A 372 -21.23 21.10 9.39
C THR A 372 -22.52 20.91 8.60
N TYR A 373 -23.39 20.03 9.08
CA TYR A 373 -24.72 19.75 8.51
C TYR A 373 -25.79 19.93 9.60
N SER A 374 -26.99 20.37 9.20
CA SER A 374 -28.17 20.35 10.08
C SER A 374 -29.09 19.21 9.69
N ILE A 375 -29.38 18.30 10.62
CA ILE A 375 -30.18 17.10 10.40
C ILE A 375 -31.49 17.20 11.20
N ASP A 376 -32.61 17.24 10.50
CA ASP A 376 -33.94 17.32 11.13
C ASP A 376 -34.54 15.94 11.46
N ASP A 377 -34.32 14.97 10.56
CA ASP A 377 -34.91 13.63 10.61
C ASP A 377 -33.83 12.55 10.67
N THR A 378 -33.45 12.16 11.89
CA THR A 378 -32.45 11.10 12.13
C THR A 378 -33.00 9.69 11.90
N THR A 379 -34.28 9.54 11.49
CA THR A 379 -34.85 8.22 11.17
C THR A 379 -34.52 7.77 9.75
N ARG A 380 -34.09 8.70 8.88
CA ARG A 380 -33.62 8.40 7.54
C ARG A 380 -32.17 7.91 7.57
N LYS A 381 -31.85 7.01 6.66
CA LYS A 381 -30.48 6.55 6.45
C LYS A 381 -29.68 7.62 5.75
N HIS A 382 -28.63 8.11 6.39
CA HIS A 382 -27.69 9.08 5.85
C HIS A 382 -26.38 8.41 5.48
N THR A 383 -25.93 8.61 4.24
CA THR A 383 -24.69 8.06 3.72
C THR A 383 -23.76 9.19 3.29
N LEU A 384 -22.52 9.14 3.74
CA LEU A 384 -21.44 9.95 3.23
C LEU A 384 -20.94 9.35 1.91
N LYS A 385 -20.69 10.20 0.91
CA LYS A 385 -20.11 9.82 -0.38
C LYS A 385 -18.87 10.68 -0.65
N LEU A 386 -17.75 10.06 -0.98
CA LEU A 386 -16.57 10.79 -1.44
C LEU A 386 -16.67 11.03 -2.95
N GLY A 387 -16.34 12.25 -3.40
CA GLY A 387 -16.05 12.53 -4.81
C GLY A 387 -14.65 12.02 -5.19
N LYS A 388 -14.04 12.57 -6.24
CA LYS A 388 -12.65 12.27 -6.59
C LYS A 388 -11.68 12.57 -5.45
N TRP A 389 -10.93 11.55 -5.03
CA TRP A 389 -9.90 11.65 -4.00
C TRP A 389 -8.71 10.74 -4.35
N ASN A 390 -7.58 10.95 -3.69
CA ASN A 390 -6.43 10.05 -3.76
C ASN A 390 -5.71 9.98 -2.42
N GLY A 391 -5.48 8.77 -1.94
CA GLY A 391 -4.91 8.45 -0.64
C GLY A 391 -4.81 6.94 -0.47
N THR A 392 -4.39 6.49 0.70
CA THR A 392 -4.46 5.06 1.05
C THR A 392 -5.83 4.70 1.62
N VAL A 393 -6.42 5.60 2.40
CA VAL A 393 -7.70 5.39 3.06
C VAL A 393 -8.25 6.72 3.57
N CYS A 394 -9.57 6.81 3.78
CA CYS A 394 -10.21 7.90 4.49
C CYS A 394 -10.80 7.43 5.82
N GLU A 395 -10.52 8.12 6.92
CA GLU A 395 -11.26 7.96 8.16
C GLU A 395 -12.38 9.00 8.26
N VAL A 396 -13.55 8.58 8.73
CA VAL A 396 -14.70 9.47 8.91
C VAL A 396 -15.00 9.62 10.40
N TYR A 397 -15.17 10.86 10.85
CA TYR A 397 -15.59 11.19 12.20
C TYR A 397 -16.87 12.03 12.13
N VAL A 398 -17.82 11.73 13.01
CA VAL A 398 -19.05 12.51 13.20
C VAL A 398 -19.09 12.95 14.66
N ASN A 399 -19.17 14.25 14.90
CA ASN A 399 -19.16 14.84 16.24
C ASN A 399 -17.99 14.33 17.11
N ASN A 400 -16.79 14.31 16.54
CA ASN A 400 -15.54 13.80 17.14
C ASN A 400 -15.53 12.29 17.50
N LYS A 401 -16.52 11.51 17.06
CA LYS A 401 -16.54 10.05 17.21
C LYS A 401 -16.20 9.40 15.88
N LYS A 402 -15.30 8.42 15.88
CA LYS A 402 -14.96 7.66 14.67
C LYS A 402 -16.20 6.90 14.20
N ALA A 403 -16.67 7.22 12.99
CA ALA A 403 -17.83 6.59 12.37
C ALA A 403 -17.42 5.39 11.52
N GLY A 404 -16.27 5.46 10.83
CA GLY A 404 -15.81 4.36 10.03
C GLY A 404 -14.65 4.72 9.12
N ILE A 405 -14.42 3.86 8.14
CA ILE A 405 -13.33 3.94 7.18
C ILE A 405 -13.92 3.79 5.77
N ILE A 406 -13.44 4.61 4.83
CA ILE A 406 -13.73 4.49 3.41
C ILE A 406 -12.40 4.19 2.69
N GLY A 407 -12.28 2.99 2.11
CA GLY A 407 -11.02 2.55 1.47
C GLY A 407 -11.18 2.02 0.04
N PHE A 408 -12.40 1.75 -0.41
CA PHE A 408 -12.67 1.13 -1.71
C PHE A 408 -14.02 1.59 -2.26
N ASP A 409 -14.21 1.42 -3.55
CA ASP A 409 -15.46 1.69 -4.24
C ASP A 409 -16.64 0.97 -3.57
N PRO A 410 -17.82 1.62 -3.45
CA PRO A 410 -18.21 2.88 -4.10
C PRO A 410 -17.86 4.16 -3.31
N TYR A 411 -16.89 4.09 -2.40
CA TYR A 411 -16.44 5.19 -1.54
C TYR A 411 -17.55 5.85 -0.71
N THR A 412 -18.38 5.00 -0.09
CA THR A 412 -19.50 5.44 0.74
C THR A 412 -19.40 4.90 2.17
N LEU A 413 -20.06 5.57 3.11
CA LEU A 413 -20.19 5.12 4.49
C LEU A 413 -21.55 5.53 5.07
N ASP A 414 -22.26 4.58 5.66
CA ASP A 414 -23.44 4.91 6.48
C ASP A 414 -22.98 5.63 7.75
N VAL A 415 -23.47 6.85 7.95
CA VAL A 415 -23.14 7.69 9.11
C VAL A 415 -24.36 7.90 10.03
N SER A 416 -25.52 7.33 9.69
CA SER A 416 -26.78 7.49 10.45
C SER A 416 -26.63 7.20 11.94
N PRO A 417 -25.92 6.13 12.38
CA PRO A 417 -25.79 5.82 13.80
C PRO A 417 -25.10 6.89 14.65
N TRP A 418 -24.38 7.83 14.02
CA TRP A 418 -23.63 8.89 14.71
C TRP A 418 -24.24 10.29 14.58
N LEU A 419 -25.30 10.44 13.76
CA LEU A 419 -25.98 11.72 13.58
C LEU A 419 -26.97 11.99 14.70
N GLU A 420 -26.99 13.23 15.15
CA GLU A 420 -27.93 13.74 16.14
C GLU A 420 -28.88 14.76 15.50
N LYS A 421 -30.05 15.01 16.09
CA LYS A 421 -30.94 16.07 15.60
C LYS A 421 -30.27 17.44 15.79
N GLY A 422 -30.27 18.27 14.76
CA GLY A 422 -29.62 19.57 14.74
C GLY A 422 -28.23 19.52 14.09
N LYS A 423 -27.28 20.28 14.64
CA LYS A 423 -25.96 20.46 14.01
C LYS A 423 -25.05 19.25 14.25
N ASN A 424 -24.43 18.78 13.17
CA ASN A 424 -23.46 17.71 13.18
C ASN A 424 -22.21 18.14 12.42
N GLN A 425 -21.04 17.95 13.01
CA GLN A 425 -19.76 18.12 12.31
C GLN A 425 -19.33 16.77 11.74
N ILE A 426 -19.03 16.73 10.45
CA ILE A 426 -18.48 15.57 9.75
C ILE A 426 -17.07 15.93 9.28
N ASP A 427 -16.11 15.11 9.69
CA ASP A 427 -14.71 15.22 9.30
C ASP A 427 -14.32 14.00 8.46
N VAL A 428 -13.78 14.25 7.27
CA VAL A 428 -13.13 13.24 6.42
C VAL A 428 -11.63 13.45 6.49
N CYS A 429 -10.90 12.49 7.03
CA CYS A 429 -9.44 12.50 7.11
C CYS A 429 -8.87 11.62 6.00
N VAL A 430 -8.42 12.23 4.90
CA VAL A 430 -7.70 11.51 3.84
C VAL A 430 -6.29 11.24 4.33
N ILE A 431 -5.85 9.99 4.26
CA ILE A 431 -4.54 9.53 4.74
C ILE A 431 -3.65 9.20 3.54
N GLY A 432 -2.47 9.80 3.48
CA GLY A 432 -1.44 9.49 2.48
C GLY A 432 -0.72 8.17 2.77
N SER A 433 0.35 7.92 2.02
CA SER A 433 1.28 6.82 2.31
C SER A 433 2.70 7.33 2.45
N LEU A 434 3.60 6.53 3.04
CA LEU A 434 5.02 6.85 3.13
C LEU A 434 5.73 6.93 1.76
N ARG A 435 5.04 6.66 0.65
CA ARG A 435 5.61 6.71 -0.72
C ARG A 435 6.19 8.08 -1.07
N ASN A 436 5.54 9.17 -0.67
CA ASN A 436 6.07 10.51 -0.91
C ASN A 436 7.14 10.89 0.10
N LEU A 437 7.05 10.38 1.33
CA LEU A 437 8.03 10.66 2.38
C LEU A 437 9.37 9.93 2.15
N LEU A 438 9.34 8.62 1.98
CA LEU A 438 10.53 7.75 1.89
C LEU A 438 10.95 7.45 0.44
N GLY A 439 10.11 7.78 -0.52
CA GLY A 439 10.37 7.53 -1.93
C GLY A 439 9.99 6.11 -2.36
N PRO A 440 10.58 5.60 -3.46
CA PRO A 440 11.70 6.18 -4.21
C PRO A 440 11.28 7.40 -5.03
N HIS A 441 12.00 8.51 -4.88
CA HIS A 441 11.67 9.77 -5.60
C HIS A 441 12.25 9.84 -7.01
N TYR A 442 13.28 9.05 -7.28
CA TYR A 442 14.08 9.05 -8.51
C TYR A 442 13.80 7.81 -9.36
N ASN A 443 14.46 7.70 -10.52
CA ASN A 443 14.54 6.49 -11.36
C ASN A 443 13.21 5.96 -11.96
N ASN A 444 12.07 6.61 -11.71
CA ASN A 444 10.77 6.26 -12.30
C ASN A 444 10.34 4.79 -12.16
N PRO A 445 10.30 4.22 -10.94
CA PRO A 445 9.75 2.88 -10.76
C PRO A 445 8.26 2.84 -11.10
N SER A 446 7.82 1.66 -11.56
CA SER A 446 6.40 1.34 -11.70
C SER A 446 5.66 1.54 -10.38
N GLN A 447 4.40 1.99 -10.47
CA GLN A 447 3.55 2.17 -9.28
C GLN A 447 3.43 0.84 -8.51
N GLY A 448 3.53 0.90 -7.18
CA GLY A 448 3.51 -0.27 -6.30
C GLY A 448 4.84 -1.03 -6.20
N LEU A 449 5.85 -0.69 -7.00
CA LEU A 449 7.18 -1.29 -6.92
C LEU A 449 8.16 -0.37 -6.18
N ALA A 450 8.77 -0.88 -5.12
CA ALA A 450 9.82 -0.22 -4.36
C ALA A 450 10.92 -1.24 -4.04
N GLY A 451 11.96 -1.27 -4.86
CA GLY A 451 13.12 -2.15 -4.68
C GLY A 451 14.41 -1.36 -4.41
N PRO A 452 15.44 -1.98 -3.82
CA PRO A 452 16.68 -1.30 -3.42
C PRO A 452 17.39 -0.58 -4.58
N PHE A 453 17.24 -1.08 -5.82
CA PHE A 453 17.80 -0.46 -7.01
C PHE A 453 17.19 0.92 -7.32
N ASN A 454 15.98 1.22 -6.83
CA ASN A 454 15.34 2.51 -7.08
C ASN A 454 15.99 3.68 -6.35
N TRP A 455 16.78 3.43 -5.29
CA TRP A 455 17.56 4.43 -4.56
C TRP A 455 19.04 4.49 -4.98
N ARG A 456 19.45 3.74 -6.03
CA ARG A 456 20.83 3.70 -6.54
C ARG A 456 21.01 4.54 -7.79
N ASN A 457 22.27 4.79 -8.15
CA ASN A 457 22.69 5.47 -9.39
C ASN A 457 22.09 6.88 -9.58
N ILE A 458 21.76 7.55 -8.47
CA ILE A 458 21.30 8.94 -8.46
C ILE A 458 22.54 9.83 -8.45
N ASN A 459 22.80 10.48 -9.59
CA ASN A 459 24.06 11.20 -9.82
C ASN A 459 23.98 12.70 -9.50
N ALA A 460 22.78 13.26 -9.51
CA ALA A 460 22.56 14.68 -9.27
C ALA A 460 21.12 14.92 -8.76
N PRO A 461 20.88 16.00 -8.03
CA PRO A 461 19.53 16.42 -7.72
C PRO A 461 18.79 16.81 -9.02
N ILE A 462 17.47 16.67 -9.02
CA ILE A 462 16.60 16.88 -10.18
C ILE A 462 15.63 18.05 -9.93
N PRO A 463 15.01 18.63 -10.97
CA PRO A 463 13.94 19.60 -10.76
C PRO A 463 12.69 18.93 -10.13
N PRO A 464 11.90 19.66 -9.31
CA PRO A 464 10.69 19.19 -8.64
C PRO A 464 9.73 18.35 -9.49
N GLU A 465 9.44 18.79 -10.72
CA GLU A 465 8.51 18.13 -11.63
C GLU A 465 8.99 16.74 -12.11
N ALA A 466 10.29 16.46 -11.97
CA ALA A 466 10.86 15.16 -12.29
C ALA A 466 10.76 14.15 -11.12
N TYR A 467 10.42 14.61 -9.90
CA TYR A 467 10.22 13.73 -8.76
C TYR A 467 9.01 12.82 -8.98
N LYS A 468 9.14 11.57 -8.53
CA LYS A 468 8.07 10.57 -8.57
C LYS A 468 7.30 10.60 -7.27
N MET A 469 6.22 11.37 -7.30
CA MET A 469 5.31 11.60 -6.19
C MET A 469 3.89 11.21 -6.57
N VAL A 470 3.17 10.67 -5.60
CA VAL A 470 1.72 10.44 -5.68
C VAL A 470 1.00 11.73 -5.35
N ASP A 471 -0.04 12.03 -6.11
CA ASP A 471 -0.81 13.25 -5.92
C ASP A 471 -1.97 13.01 -4.93
N TYR A 472 -1.69 13.14 -3.64
CA TYR A 472 -2.68 12.93 -2.57
C TYR A 472 -3.61 14.13 -2.39
N GLY A 473 -4.86 13.85 -1.98
CA GLY A 473 -5.83 14.84 -1.55
C GLY A 473 -7.27 14.51 -1.91
N LEU A 474 -8.19 15.33 -1.40
CA LEU A 474 -9.60 15.35 -1.80
C LEU A 474 -9.77 16.38 -2.93
N PHE A 475 -10.03 15.93 -4.15
CA PHE A 475 -10.10 16.78 -5.35
C PHE A 475 -11.52 17.28 -5.64
N GLU A 476 -12.52 16.47 -5.31
CA GLU A 476 -13.93 16.86 -5.30
C GLU A 476 -14.46 16.71 -3.89
N ASP A 477 -15.36 17.60 -3.53
CA ASP A 477 -15.88 17.63 -2.17
C ASP A 477 -16.74 16.41 -1.84
N PHE A 478 -16.83 16.05 -0.56
CA PHE A 478 -17.70 14.96 -0.12
C PHE A 478 -19.14 15.43 0.08
N GLU A 479 -20.08 14.50 -0.05
CA GLU A 479 -21.50 14.75 0.04
C GLU A 479 -22.15 13.89 1.12
N LEU A 480 -23.20 14.42 1.75
CA LEU A 480 -24.08 13.66 2.63
C LEU A 480 -25.40 13.49 1.90
N VAL A 481 -25.90 12.26 1.79
CA VAL A 481 -27.17 11.94 1.10
C VAL A 481 -28.11 11.15 2.00
N TYR A 482 -29.43 11.23 1.77
CA TYR A 482 -30.45 10.42 2.45
C TYR A 482 -31.57 9.90 1.53
#